data_AF-A0A378IAH5-F1
#
_entry.id   AF-A0A378IAH5-F1
#
_cell.length_a   1.000
_cell.length_b   1.000
_cell.length_c   1.000
_cell.angle_alpha   90.00
_cell.angle_beta   90.00
_cell.angle_gamma   90.00
#
_symmetry.space_group_name_H-M   'P 1'
#
loop_
_entity.id
_entity.type
_entity.pdbx_description
1 polymer ?
#
loop_
_entity_poly.entity_id
_entity_poly.type
_entity_poly.pdbx_seq_one_letter_code
_entity_poly.pdbx_strand_id
1 'polypeptide(L)'
;MNKKMIHGRMLILYVICSLFVFDTAFSENEKESPKWILTPQSLGPIKIGMTLTEAEQATHKAFLNSKPEEDVGEDETCFNTSLQGLEDISFMISKQKIVRININGGTIKTNKGAGIGDTENNVMSLYKNKLITEPHRYDNKGHYLTFIKHKEPFAIRFETDGQKVVRMYAGQTREVHFVEDCL
;
A
#
# COMPACT_ATOMS: atom_id res chain seq x y z
N MET A 1 47.12 0.19 -76.53
CA MET A 1 46.46 -0.48 -77.66
C MET A 1 45.76 -1.73 -77.15
N ASN A 2 44.48 -1.86 -77.48
CA ASN A 2 43.50 -2.82 -76.96
C ASN A 2 43.92 -4.30 -77.04
N LYS A 3 43.49 -5.09 -76.04
CA LYS A 3 42.58 -6.27 -76.13
C LYS A 3 42.74 -7.13 -74.86
N LYS A 4 41.69 -7.25 -74.04
CA LYS A 4 40.66 -8.32 -74.05
C LYS A 4 41.18 -9.67 -73.51
N MET A 5 40.59 -10.12 -72.40
CA MET A 5 39.98 -11.45 -72.17
C MET A 5 40.35 -12.15 -70.84
N ILE A 6 39.28 -12.39 -70.08
CA ILE A 6 38.90 -13.68 -69.46
C ILE A 6 39.93 -14.33 -68.53
N HIS A 7 39.68 -14.23 -67.23
CA HIS A 7 40.06 -15.23 -66.21
C HIS A 7 38.76 -15.52 -65.44
N GLY A 8 38.31 -16.76 -65.26
CA GLY A 8 39.08 -17.89 -64.75
C GLY A 8 38.61 -18.11 -63.31
N ARG A 9 37.74 -19.11 -63.11
CA ARG A 9 37.06 -19.45 -61.86
C ARG A 9 38.05 -19.58 -60.69
N MET A 10 37.80 -18.88 -59.59
CA MET A 10 38.46 -19.14 -58.30
C MET A 10 37.38 -19.56 -57.28
N LEU A 11 37.40 -20.85 -56.94
CA LEU A 11 36.65 -21.43 -55.83
C LEU A 11 37.04 -20.69 -54.54
N ILE A 12 36.10 -20.00 -53.90
CA ILE A 12 36.24 -19.52 -52.54
C ILE A 12 35.53 -20.53 -51.65
N LEU A 13 36.31 -21.33 -50.92
CA LEU A 13 35.82 -22.10 -49.77
C LEU A 13 35.30 -21.10 -48.72
N TYR A 14 33.98 -20.99 -48.59
CA TYR A 14 33.38 -20.36 -47.42
C TYR A 14 33.29 -21.42 -46.32
N VAL A 15 34.25 -21.37 -45.40
CA VAL A 15 34.11 -21.98 -44.07
C VAL A 15 33.01 -21.20 -43.35
N ILE A 16 31.79 -21.74 -43.32
CA ILE A 16 30.69 -21.19 -42.52
C ILE A 16 30.98 -21.57 -41.07
N CYS A 17 31.60 -20.65 -40.34
CA CYS A 17 31.69 -20.72 -38.90
C CYS A 17 30.30 -20.44 -38.33
N SER A 18 29.58 -21.50 -37.95
CA SER A 18 28.27 -21.41 -37.32
C SER A 18 28.40 -20.84 -35.91
N LEU A 19 28.32 -19.52 -35.78
CA LEU A 19 28.07 -18.86 -34.50
C LEU A 19 26.58 -18.99 -34.19
N PHE A 20 26.19 -20.07 -33.52
CA PHE A 20 24.93 -20.10 -32.76
C PHE A 20 25.11 -19.15 -31.58
N VAL A 21 24.79 -17.88 -31.78
CA VAL A 21 24.55 -16.96 -30.66
C VAL A 21 23.25 -17.44 -30.04
N PHE A 22 23.34 -18.13 -28.90
CA PHE A 22 22.18 -18.38 -28.06
C PHE A 22 21.67 -17.01 -27.61
N ASP A 23 20.58 -16.53 -28.21
CA ASP A 23 19.78 -15.47 -27.61
C ASP A 23 19.23 -16.00 -26.30
N THR A 24 19.97 -15.80 -25.21
CA THR A 24 19.40 -15.93 -23.87
C THR A 24 18.44 -14.77 -23.71
N ALA A 25 17.17 -15.00 -24.04
CA ALA A 25 16.10 -14.11 -23.64
C ALA A 25 16.11 -14.06 -22.11
N PHE A 26 16.67 -13.00 -21.56
CA PHE A 26 16.49 -12.65 -20.16
C PHE A 26 15.01 -12.33 -19.98
N SER A 27 14.25 -13.28 -19.43
CA SER A 27 12.95 -12.96 -18.87
C SER A 27 13.22 -12.12 -17.63
N GLU A 28 13.15 -10.79 -17.77
CA GLU A 28 12.99 -9.92 -16.62
C GLU A 28 11.74 -10.39 -15.89
N ASN A 29 11.96 -10.98 -14.71
CA ASN A 29 10.90 -11.35 -13.81
C ASN A 29 10.38 -10.00 -13.26
N GLU A 30 9.47 -9.35 -13.99
CA GLU A 30 8.79 -8.15 -13.52
C GLU A 30 8.12 -8.49 -12.20
N LYS A 31 8.78 -8.14 -11.10
CA LYS A 31 8.27 -8.33 -9.76
C LYS A 31 7.04 -7.42 -9.65
N GLU A 32 5.86 -7.98 -9.90
CA GLU A 32 4.60 -7.23 -9.89
C GLU A 32 4.55 -6.40 -8.60
N SER A 33 4.47 -5.09 -8.75
CA SER A 33 4.44 -4.19 -7.60
C SER A 33 3.27 -4.58 -6.69
N PRO A 34 3.46 -4.62 -5.36
CA PRO A 34 2.44 -5.09 -4.45
C PRO A 34 1.17 -4.25 -4.61
N LYS A 35 0.04 -4.94 -4.83
CA LYS A 35 -1.25 -4.25 -4.90
C LYS A 35 -1.60 -3.70 -3.53
N TRP A 36 -1.58 -2.38 -3.40
CA TRP A 36 -1.91 -1.67 -2.16
C TRP A 36 -3.43 -1.66 -1.91
N ILE A 37 -3.94 -2.78 -1.37
CA ILE A 37 -5.33 -2.92 -0.94
C ILE A 37 -5.38 -2.85 0.59
N LEU A 38 -6.32 -2.06 1.11
CA LEU A 38 -6.62 -2.01 2.54
C LEU A 38 -7.58 -3.15 2.94
N THR A 39 -7.21 -3.91 3.96
CA THR A 39 -8.07 -4.87 4.64
C THR A 39 -8.12 -4.50 6.12
N PRO A 40 -9.01 -5.08 6.95
CA PRO A 40 -8.97 -4.84 8.40
C PRO A 40 -7.61 -5.17 9.06
N GLN A 41 -6.77 -5.97 8.40
CA GLN A 41 -5.54 -6.52 8.97
C GLN A 41 -4.28 -6.11 8.21
N SER A 42 -4.39 -5.42 7.08
CA SER A 42 -3.24 -5.19 6.22
C SER A 42 -3.43 -4.04 5.23
N LEU A 43 -2.31 -3.52 4.76
CA LEU A 43 -2.21 -2.69 3.57
C LEU A 43 -1.12 -3.31 2.68
N GLY A 44 -1.55 -3.98 1.61
CA GLY A 44 -0.64 -4.78 0.78
C GLY A 44 0.17 -5.78 1.64
N PRO A 45 1.52 -5.75 1.60
CA PRO A 45 2.36 -6.66 2.36
C PRO A 45 2.48 -6.31 3.86
N ILE A 46 2.09 -5.10 4.26
CA ILE A 46 2.18 -4.64 5.65
C ILE A 46 0.98 -5.17 6.44
N LYS A 47 1.23 -5.82 7.57
CA LYS A 47 0.19 -6.39 8.43
C LYS A 47 0.17 -5.71 9.80
N ILE A 48 -1.03 -5.61 10.37
CA ILE A 48 -1.20 -5.23 11.77
C ILE A 48 -0.47 -6.27 12.64
N GLY A 49 0.32 -5.79 13.60
CA GLY A 49 1.18 -6.59 14.46
C GLY A 49 2.61 -6.79 13.97
N MET A 50 2.98 -6.28 12.79
CA MET A 50 4.39 -6.21 12.35
C MET A 50 5.16 -5.16 13.15
N THR A 51 6.46 -5.36 13.36
CA THR A 51 7.41 -4.28 13.67
C THR A 51 7.66 -3.43 12.42
N LEU A 52 8.27 -2.26 12.59
CA LEU A 52 8.74 -1.46 11.45
C LEU A 52 9.69 -2.29 10.56
N THR A 53 10.70 -2.94 11.16
CA THR A 53 11.67 -3.76 10.41
C THR A 53 11.03 -4.89 9.61
N GLU A 54 10.03 -5.58 10.17
CA GLU A 54 9.29 -6.63 9.46
C GLU A 54 8.55 -6.06 8.23
N ALA A 55 7.94 -4.88 8.38
CA ALA A 55 7.24 -4.20 7.29
C ALA A 55 8.21 -3.63 6.23
N GLU A 56 9.37 -3.11 6.62
CA GLU A 56 10.42 -2.65 5.70
C GLU A 56 10.96 -3.80 4.86
N GLN A 57 11.20 -4.97 5.48
CA GLN A 57 11.62 -6.18 4.76
C GLN A 57 10.55 -6.65 3.77
N ALA A 58 9.27 -6.58 4.15
CA ALA A 58 8.17 -7.01 3.30
C ALA A 58 7.89 -6.06 2.12
N THR A 59 8.24 -4.78 2.26
CA THR A 59 7.97 -3.73 1.26
C THR A 59 9.20 -3.32 0.45
N HIS A 60 10.39 -3.60 0.95
CA HIS A 60 11.66 -3.03 0.49
C HIS A 60 11.67 -1.48 0.51
N LYS A 61 10.96 -0.88 1.47
CA LYS A 61 10.89 0.57 1.69
C LYS A 61 11.21 0.88 3.14
N ALA A 62 11.78 2.05 3.41
CA ALA A 62 12.09 2.51 4.76
C ALA A 62 10.94 3.37 5.33
N PHE A 63 10.76 3.36 6.65
CA PHE A 63 9.94 4.34 7.34
C PHE A 63 10.68 5.67 7.50
N LEU A 64 9.93 6.78 7.55
CA LEU A 64 10.50 8.12 7.69
C LEU A 64 11.07 8.37 9.09
N ASN A 65 10.52 7.72 10.12
CA ASN A 65 10.96 7.80 11.51
C ASN A 65 10.68 6.48 12.25
N SER A 66 11.44 6.21 13.31
CA SER A 66 11.31 4.98 14.13
C SER A 66 11.01 5.25 15.61
N LYS A 67 10.83 6.51 15.97
CA LYS A 67 10.49 7.00 17.32
C LYS A 67 9.59 8.25 17.21
N PRO A 68 8.90 8.66 18.29
CA PRO A 68 8.17 9.93 18.30
C PRO A 68 9.09 11.12 17.99
N GLU A 69 8.51 12.19 17.45
CA GLU A 69 9.23 13.48 17.36
C GLU A 69 9.44 14.05 18.78
N GLU A 70 10.56 14.75 18.99
CA GLU A 70 11.05 15.05 20.37
C GLU A 70 10.18 16.04 21.17
N ASP A 71 9.07 16.57 20.62
CA ASP A 71 8.22 17.60 21.25
C ASP A 71 6.69 17.39 21.11
N VAL A 72 6.22 16.20 20.71
CA VAL A 72 4.78 15.95 20.44
C VAL A 72 3.98 15.48 21.65
N GLY A 73 4.60 15.28 22.81
CA GLY A 73 3.92 14.74 24.00
C GLY A 73 3.43 13.30 23.85
N GLU A 74 3.85 12.63 22.77
CA GLU A 74 3.61 11.21 22.51
C GLU A 74 4.46 10.35 23.48
N ASP A 75 3.85 9.29 24.02
CA ASP A 75 4.58 8.27 24.80
C ASP A 75 5.64 7.62 23.89
N GLU A 76 6.85 7.34 24.38
CA GLU A 76 7.88 6.60 23.62
C GLU A 76 7.36 5.26 23.07
N THR A 77 6.30 4.74 23.67
CA THR A 77 5.62 3.52 23.26
C THR A 77 4.52 3.72 22.22
N CYS A 78 4.12 4.94 21.85
CA CYS A 78 3.08 5.23 20.86
C CYS A 78 3.45 6.43 19.96
N PHE A 79 3.55 6.21 18.65
CA PHE A 79 3.78 7.31 17.69
C PHE A 79 3.24 6.98 16.30
N ASN A 80 3.14 7.99 15.44
CA ASN A 80 2.85 7.79 14.01
C ASN A 80 4.11 7.88 13.15
N THR A 81 4.14 7.12 12.06
CA THR A 81 5.17 7.24 11.00
C THR A 81 4.58 6.95 9.62
N SER A 82 5.28 7.30 8.55
CA SER A 82 4.91 6.98 7.17
C SER A 82 6.01 6.18 6.47
N LEU A 83 5.63 5.42 5.45
CA LEU A 83 6.57 4.67 4.61
C LEU A 83 6.97 5.53 3.41
N GLN A 84 8.24 5.50 3.01
CA GLN A 84 8.74 6.29 1.89
C GLN A 84 7.96 6.04 0.58
N GLY A 85 7.44 7.11 0.00
CA GLY A 85 6.59 7.10 -1.20
C GLY A 85 5.13 6.73 -0.93
N LEU A 86 4.69 6.75 0.32
CA LEU A 86 3.29 6.58 0.77
C LEU A 86 2.96 7.62 1.86
N GLU A 87 3.25 8.89 1.61
CA GLU A 87 3.14 9.98 2.59
C GLU A 87 1.68 10.27 3.00
N ASP A 88 0.71 9.99 2.13
CA ASP A 88 -0.73 10.04 2.44
C ASP A 88 -1.20 8.93 3.39
N ILE A 89 -0.28 8.05 3.80
CA ILE A 89 -0.54 6.89 4.65
C ILE A 89 0.34 7.00 5.89
N SER A 90 -0.28 6.93 7.06
CA SER A 90 0.45 6.84 8.33
C SER A 90 0.15 5.53 9.04
N PHE A 91 1.09 5.10 9.85
CA PHE A 91 1.06 3.87 10.63
C PHE A 91 1.21 4.26 12.09
N MET A 92 0.21 3.92 12.88
CA MET A 92 0.25 4.09 14.32
C MET A 92 1.01 2.90 14.90
N ILE A 93 2.08 3.21 15.60
CA ILE A 93 2.92 2.26 16.31
C ILE A 93 2.51 2.30 17.77
N SER A 94 2.29 1.14 18.36
CA SER A 94 2.17 1.00 19.81
C SER A 94 2.93 -0.22 20.28
N LYS A 95 3.75 -0.06 21.33
CA LYS A 95 4.60 -1.12 21.89
C LYS A 95 5.43 -1.82 20.80
N GLN A 96 6.06 -1.01 19.94
CA GLN A 96 6.92 -1.43 18.82
C GLN A 96 6.21 -2.21 17.69
N LYS A 97 4.87 -2.24 17.68
CA LYS A 97 4.07 -2.91 16.66
C LYS A 97 3.15 -1.94 15.93
N ILE A 98 2.94 -2.16 14.63
CA ILE A 98 1.91 -1.47 13.85
C ILE A 98 0.55 -1.93 14.39
N VAL A 99 -0.20 -1.02 14.99
CA VAL A 99 -1.53 -1.31 15.56
C VAL A 99 -2.67 -0.76 14.72
N ARG A 100 -2.39 0.28 13.91
CA ARG A 100 -3.34 0.90 13.00
C ARG A 100 -2.67 1.45 11.76
N ILE A 101 -3.39 1.43 10.66
CA ILE A 101 -3.04 2.02 9.37
C ILE A 101 -4.07 3.11 9.09
N ASN A 102 -3.60 4.32 8.80
CA ASN A 102 -4.40 5.50 8.52
C ASN A 102 -4.21 5.85 7.04
N ILE A 103 -5.30 5.92 6.29
CA ILE A 103 -5.32 6.46 4.92
C ILE A 103 -5.90 7.87 5.00
N ASN A 104 -5.04 8.87 4.74
CA ASN A 104 -5.37 10.29 4.83
C ASN A 104 -5.56 10.93 3.45
N GLY A 105 -5.16 10.24 2.37
CA GLY A 105 -5.25 10.70 0.99
C GLY A 105 -5.04 9.59 -0.03
N GLY A 106 -4.84 9.98 -1.28
CA GLY A 106 -4.49 9.08 -2.38
C GLY A 106 -5.63 8.19 -2.90
N THR A 107 -5.24 7.11 -3.60
CA THR A 107 -6.15 6.24 -4.38
C THR A 107 -6.37 4.85 -3.76
N ILE A 108 -5.89 4.63 -2.53
CA ILE A 108 -6.03 3.35 -1.84
C ILE A 108 -7.51 3.01 -1.66
N LYS A 109 -7.86 1.79 -2.06
CA LYS A 109 -9.18 1.22 -1.84
C LYS A 109 -9.10 0.03 -0.88
N THR A 110 -10.18 -0.16 -0.13
CA THR A 110 -10.40 -1.37 0.65
C THR A 110 -10.60 -2.58 -0.26
N ASN A 111 -10.50 -3.79 0.30
CA ASN A 111 -10.84 -5.03 -0.43
C ASN A 111 -12.32 -5.13 -0.84
N LYS A 112 -13.17 -4.21 -0.38
CA LYS A 112 -14.55 -4.04 -0.84
C LYS A 112 -14.74 -2.89 -1.83
N GLY A 113 -13.68 -2.15 -2.16
CA GLY A 113 -13.72 -1.05 -3.13
C GLY A 113 -13.96 0.34 -2.54
N ALA A 114 -14.23 0.46 -1.24
CA ALA A 114 -14.41 1.77 -0.59
C ALA A 114 -13.07 2.51 -0.47
N GLY A 115 -13.08 3.82 -0.61
CA GLY A 115 -11.91 4.70 -0.48
C GLY A 115 -12.30 6.14 -0.17
N ILE A 116 -11.29 7.00 -0.07
CA ILE A 116 -11.49 8.44 0.12
C ILE A 116 -12.32 9.01 -1.03
N GLY A 117 -13.24 9.92 -0.70
CA GLY A 117 -14.17 10.55 -1.63
C GLY A 117 -15.46 9.79 -1.91
N ASP A 118 -15.56 8.50 -1.54
CA ASP A 118 -16.81 7.76 -1.69
C ASP A 118 -17.87 8.31 -0.73
N THR A 119 -19.13 8.37 -1.16
CA THR A 119 -20.23 8.86 -0.31
C THR A 119 -20.55 7.88 0.81
N GLU A 120 -21.14 8.36 1.91
CA GLU A 120 -21.57 7.48 3.01
C GLU A 120 -22.47 6.34 2.50
N ASN A 121 -23.44 6.67 1.64
CA ASN A 121 -24.35 5.70 1.03
C ASN A 121 -23.63 4.64 0.17
N ASN A 122 -22.61 5.06 -0.59
CA ASN A 122 -21.81 4.13 -1.38
C ASN A 122 -21.07 3.16 -0.45
N VAL A 123 -20.44 3.67 0.61
CA VAL A 123 -19.70 2.86 1.57
C VAL A 123 -20.63 1.90 2.31
N MET A 124 -21.80 2.37 2.78
CA MET A 124 -22.84 1.53 3.37
C MET A 124 -23.24 0.37 2.44
N SER A 125 -23.43 0.67 1.15
CA SER A 125 -23.79 -0.33 0.14
C SER A 125 -22.68 -1.36 -0.08
N LEU A 126 -21.43 -0.94 -0.20
CA LEU A 126 -20.26 -1.83 -0.36
C LEU A 126 -20.11 -2.80 0.82
N TYR A 127 -20.48 -2.37 2.01
CA TYR A 127 -20.45 -3.18 3.23
C TYR A 127 -21.80 -3.87 3.54
N LYS A 128 -22.76 -3.84 2.60
CA LYS A 128 -24.08 -4.48 2.72
C LYS A 128 -24.82 -4.08 4.00
N ASN A 129 -24.74 -2.81 4.36
CA ASN A 129 -25.35 -2.23 5.57
C ASN A 129 -24.90 -2.89 6.89
N LYS A 130 -23.67 -3.43 6.94
CA LYS A 130 -23.07 -4.03 8.14
C LYS A 130 -22.14 -3.07 8.92
N LEU A 131 -22.21 -1.78 8.61
CA LEU A 131 -21.43 -0.76 9.30
C LEU A 131 -22.20 -0.25 10.52
N ILE A 132 -21.47 -0.01 11.61
CA ILE A 132 -21.96 0.69 12.78
C ILE A 132 -21.70 2.18 12.53
N THR A 133 -22.75 3.00 12.63
CA THR A 133 -22.66 4.46 12.47
C THR A 133 -22.64 5.13 13.83
N GLU A 134 -21.66 6.01 14.04
CA GLU A 134 -21.53 6.85 15.22
C GLU A 134 -21.35 8.31 14.78
N PRO A 135 -21.83 9.30 15.54
CA PRO A 135 -21.56 10.71 15.22
C PRO A 135 -20.06 11.00 15.33
N HIS A 136 -19.56 11.89 14.47
CA HIS A 136 -18.18 12.35 14.56
C HIS A 136 -17.94 13.15 15.84
N ARG A 137 -16.74 13.06 16.42
CA ARG A 137 -16.44 13.67 17.72
C ARG A 137 -16.48 15.20 17.69
N TYR A 138 -16.06 15.79 16.56
CA TYR A 138 -15.86 17.24 16.42
C TYR A 138 -16.64 17.89 15.26
N ASP A 139 -17.19 17.08 14.35
CA ASP A 139 -17.92 17.57 13.19
C ASP A 139 -19.37 17.15 13.40
N ASN A 140 -20.28 18.11 13.49
CA ASN A 140 -21.68 17.83 13.74
C ASN A 140 -22.42 17.24 12.54
N LYS A 141 -21.81 17.28 11.35
CA LYS A 141 -22.33 16.63 10.14
C LYS A 141 -21.63 15.31 9.87
N GLY A 142 -20.40 15.16 10.35
CA GLY A 142 -19.58 13.97 10.14
C GLY A 142 -20.08 12.74 10.89
N HIS A 143 -19.68 11.58 10.37
CA HIS A 143 -19.90 10.29 11.00
C HIS A 143 -18.64 9.45 11.00
N TYR A 144 -18.61 8.50 11.92
CA TYR A 144 -17.77 7.34 11.81
C TYR A 144 -18.59 6.14 11.36
N LEU A 145 -18.13 5.43 10.33
CA LEU A 145 -18.74 4.20 9.85
C LEU A 145 -17.77 3.04 10.10
N THR A 146 -18.13 2.08 10.95
CA THR A 146 -17.21 1.03 11.39
C THR A 146 -17.66 -0.36 10.99
N PHE A 147 -16.81 -1.09 10.28
CA PHE A 147 -16.94 -2.52 10.02
C PHE A 147 -16.03 -3.30 10.97
N ILE A 148 -16.63 -4.12 11.84
CA ILE A 148 -15.87 -5.05 12.69
C ILE A 148 -15.83 -6.41 12.00
N LYS A 149 -14.62 -6.97 11.83
CA LYS A 149 -14.45 -8.31 11.28
C LYS A 149 -14.97 -9.32 12.30
N HIS A 150 -15.96 -10.12 11.92
CA HIS A 150 -16.61 -11.06 12.83
C HIS A 150 -15.59 -12.04 13.46
N LYS A 151 -15.68 -12.26 14.78
CA LYS A 151 -14.81 -13.14 15.59
C LYS A 151 -13.32 -12.77 15.65
N GLU A 152 -12.92 -11.62 15.09
CA GLU A 152 -11.53 -11.16 15.13
C GLU A 152 -11.46 -9.74 15.67
N PRO A 153 -10.39 -9.36 16.40
CA PRO A 153 -10.26 -8.03 16.98
C PRO A 153 -9.77 -7.00 15.94
N PHE A 154 -10.27 -7.05 14.71
CA PHE A 154 -9.88 -6.14 13.63
C PHE A 154 -11.08 -5.42 13.04
N ALA A 155 -10.85 -4.18 12.61
CA ALA A 155 -11.89 -3.35 12.04
C ALA A 155 -11.36 -2.46 10.91
N ILE A 156 -12.29 -1.99 10.10
CA ILE A 156 -12.11 -0.81 9.25
C ILE A 156 -13.08 0.26 9.76
N ARG A 157 -12.60 1.49 9.94
CA ARG A 157 -13.42 2.65 10.27
C ARG A 157 -13.24 3.72 9.21
N PHE A 158 -14.33 4.31 8.75
CA PHE A 158 -14.34 5.45 7.83
C PHE A 158 -14.70 6.69 8.64
N GLU A 159 -13.94 7.76 8.47
CA GLU A 159 -14.28 9.10 8.94
C GLU A 159 -14.87 9.89 7.77
N THR A 160 -15.99 10.58 8.01
CA THR A 160 -16.74 11.30 6.97
C THR A 160 -17.01 12.74 7.38
N ASP A 161 -17.21 13.61 6.39
CA ASP A 161 -17.67 14.99 6.57
C ASP A 161 -19.21 15.13 6.51
N GLY A 162 -19.92 14.00 6.62
CA GLY A 162 -21.38 13.90 6.45
C GLY A 162 -21.82 13.69 5.00
N GLN A 163 -20.90 13.75 4.04
CA GLN A 163 -21.18 13.48 2.64
C GLN A 163 -20.29 12.38 2.09
N LYS A 164 -18.98 12.46 2.34
CA LYS A 164 -17.95 11.58 1.78
C LYS A 164 -16.92 11.17 2.83
N VAL A 165 -16.24 10.07 2.54
CA VAL A 165 -15.08 9.61 3.32
C VAL A 165 -13.92 10.59 3.14
N VAL A 166 -13.37 11.04 4.26
CA VAL A 166 -12.18 11.90 4.33
C VAL A 166 -10.96 11.17 4.88
N ARG A 167 -11.15 10.15 5.73
CA ARG A 167 -10.08 9.26 6.22
C ARG A 167 -10.56 7.83 6.37
N MET A 168 -9.63 6.89 6.34
CA MET A 168 -9.89 5.49 6.65
C MET A 168 -8.88 4.94 7.63
N TYR A 169 -9.36 4.10 8.54
CA TYR A 169 -8.55 3.40 9.52
C TYR A 169 -8.71 1.90 9.33
N ALA A 170 -7.63 1.15 9.41
CA ALA A 170 -7.67 -0.31 9.56
C ALA A 170 -6.72 -0.74 10.66
N GLY A 171 -7.11 -1.70 11.49
CA GLY A 171 -6.32 -2.02 12.66
C GLY A 171 -7.02 -2.89 13.67
N GLN A 172 -6.40 -2.99 14.82
CA GLN A 172 -7.04 -3.55 16.01
C GLN A 172 -8.30 -2.75 16.36
N THR A 173 -9.36 -3.43 16.79
CA THR A 173 -10.67 -2.78 17.00
C THR A 173 -10.59 -1.62 17.98
N ARG A 174 -9.78 -1.70 19.04
CA ARG A 174 -9.65 -0.61 20.00
C ARG A 174 -9.01 0.62 19.36
N GLU A 175 -7.90 0.44 18.67
CA GLU A 175 -7.05 1.52 18.15
C GLU A 175 -7.70 2.24 16.96
N VAL A 176 -8.53 1.55 16.16
CA VAL A 176 -9.33 2.25 15.12
C VAL A 176 -10.37 3.20 15.70
N HIS A 177 -10.71 3.12 16.98
CA HIS A 177 -11.64 4.05 17.64
C HIS A 177 -10.93 5.23 18.32
N PHE A 178 -9.60 5.29 18.30
CA PHE A 178 -8.87 6.43 18.87
C PHE A 178 -9.08 7.67 18.00
N VAL A 179 -9.55 8.75 18.63
CA VAL A 179 -9.82 10.04 17.98
C VAL A 179 -8.55 10.87 17.83
N GLU A 180 -7.67 10.83 18.84
CA GLU A 180 -6.45 11.65 18.94
C GLU A 180 -5.17 10.81 18.76
N ASP A 181 -5.26 9.69 18.06
CA ASP A 181 -4.14 8.77 17.82
C ASP A 181 -3.42 8.32 19.10
N CYS A 182 -2.22 8.87 19.35
CA CYS A 182 -1.36 8.53 20.48
C CYS A 182 -1.48 9.48 21.69
N LEU A 183 -2.43 10.43 21.67
CA LEU A 183 -2.68 11.41 22.73
C LEU A 183 -3.83 11.03 23.67
#